data_AF-A0A1C5L6S5-F1
#
_entry.id   AF-A0A1C5L6S5-F1
#
_cell.length_a   1.000
_cell.length_b   1.000
_cell.length_c   1.000
_cell.angle_alpha   90.00
_cell.angle_beta   90.00
_cell.angle_gamma   90.00
#
_symmetry.space_group_name_H-M   'P 1'
#
loop_
_entity.id
_entity.type
_entity.pdbx_description
1 polymer ?
#
loop_
_entity_poly.entity_id
_entity_poly.type
_entity_poly.pdbx_seq_one_letter_code
_entity_poly.pdbx_strand_id
1 'polypeptide(L)'
;MENRQKNYGSVHDTKASMMYNRFLKQYNEWLSGGPIPDTGNQDTKYFLGQQRKRLEKRGLRRDSSIELRGLLASAGAIPPKVGKKYTNVTEFRTAQRNTTYSRGGRIIGKFRKKEILYQTITFANEATVDGTEPCTCPSCGAVSQIKALFEGCPYCHTRFLMQDLYPKVANFYSIEDLSYSKEEIKRTLTPWCGGGAVIFTVFMLAYLAWERAKTGDPLTLYSMICPLIGCPVIGAFGGYMLFALKTLGYIFWRAMPSLGLLFATSGSKNRLIRFMKNYEPDFGYENFANQVIALAKNIIFSEPGEDLSIIRGPWDGESFQNITDIVYRGAMSVGNCWQEGPYVYADIDLYFCDTYDRGSSMKEKNDRIRMIVGKNIQIPQDPGYSIHQVSCESCGASFDAMKIRHCPYCKREYDMRDHAWTVMKIRKTGGKPS
;
A
#
# COMPACT_ATOMS: atom_id res chain seq x y z
N MET A 1 -13.39 21.98 31.31
CA MET A 1 -13.08 20.93 30.31
C MET A 1 -13.08 21.58 28.94
N GLU A 2 -12.01 22.30 28.63
CA GLU A 2 -11.84 23.05 27.40
C GLU A 2 -10.33 23.22 27.16
N ASN A 3 -9.88 23.11 25.92
CA ASN A 3 -8.50 23.38 25.45
C ASN A 3 -7.34 22.47 25.93
N ARG A 4 -7.33 21.20 25.49
CA ARG A 4 -6.09 20.39 25.37
C ARG A 4 -5.85 19.85 23.95
N GLN A 5 -6.14 20.66 22.92
CA GLN A 5 -5.94 20.31 21.51
C GLN A 5 -5.06 21.32 20.74
N LYS A 6 -4.14 22.02 21.42
CA LYS A 6 -3.16 22.89 20.76
C LYS A 6 -1.75 22.34 20.91
N ASN A 7 -1.07 22.22 19.76
CA ASN A 7 0.38 22.17 19.56
C ASN A 7 1.11 20.81 19.63
N TYR A 8 0.70 19.82 18.84
CA TYR A 8 1.59 18.71 18.44
C TYR A 8 1.72 18.52 16.90
N GLY A 9 1.26 19.46 16.09
CA GLY A 9 1.12 19.31 14.62
C GLY A 9 1.86 20.34 13.76
N SER A 10 3.14 20.65 14.01
CA SER A 10 3.88 21.53 13.07
C SER A 10 5.30 21.06 12.74
N VAL A 11 6.04 20.52 13.71
CA VAL A 11 7.43 20.10 13.49
C VAL A 11 7.51 18.74 12.79
N HIS A 12 6.63 17.79 13.16
CA HIS A 12 6.59 16.47 12.53
C HIS A 12 5.93 16.49 11.15
N ASP A 13 4.88 17.30 10.95
CA ASP A 13 4.20 17.38 9.64
C ASP A 13 5.14 17.92 8.56
N THR A 14 6.03 18.86 8.89
CA THR A 14 7.00 19.39 7.91
C THR A 14 8.10 18.36 7.59
N LYS A 15 8.65 17.69 8.62
CA LYS A 15 9.71 16.66 8.42
C LYS A 15 9.15 15.42 7.72
N ALA A 16 7.96 14.96 8.09
CA ALA A 16 7.28 13.85 7.45
C ALA A 16 6.96 14.18 5.99
N SER A 17 6.47 15.38 5.69
CA SER A 17 6.19 15.79 4.31
C SER A 17 7.43 15.94 3.45
N MET A 18 8.54 16.44 4.00
CA MET A 18 9.82 16.44 3.30
C MET A 18 10.29 15.01 3.00
N MET A 19 10.17 14.11 3.98
CA MET A 19 10.53 12.71 3.82
C MET A 19 9.64 11.99 2.80
N TYR A 20 8.33 12.26 2.80
CA TYR A 20 7.39 11.74 1.83
C TYR A 20 7.80 12.09 0.39
N ASN A 21 8.10 13.37 0.16
CA ASN A 21 8.50 13.85 -1.16
C ASN A 21 9.87 13.28 -1.59
N ARG A 22 10.83 13.19 -0.66
CA ARG A 22 12.15 12.61 -0.93
C ARG A 22 12.03 11.13 -1.32
N PHE A 23 11.28 10.35 -0.55
CA PHE A 23 11.04 8.94 -0.87
C PHE A 23 10.29 8.79 -2.20
N LEU A 24 9.24 9.59 -2.45
CA LEU A 24 8.49 9.53 -3.71
C LEU A 24 9.39 9.79 -4.92
N LYS A 25 10.29 10.79 -4.84
CA LYS A 25 11.24 11.10 -5.90
C LYS A 25 12.16 9.90 -6.18
N GLN A 26 12.79 9.36 -5.15
CA GLN A 26 13.70 8.22 -5.27
C GLN A 26 12.97 6.95 -5.73
N TYR A 27 11.73 6.76 -5.30
CA TYR A 27 10.91 5.64 -5.72
C TYR A 27 10.55 5.75 -7.21
N ASN A 28 10.24 6.95 -7.72
CA ASN A 28 10.07 7.20 -9.16
C ASN A 28 11.35 6.92 -9.97
N GLU A 29 12.52 7.33 -9.45
CA GLU A 29 13.82 7.00 -10.06
C GLU A 29 14.01 5.48 -10.12
N TRP A 30 13.74 4.77 -9.02
CA TRP A 30 13.82 3.31 -8.94
C TRP A 30 12.85 2.61 -9.92
N LEU A 31 11.62 3.12 -10.04
CA LEU A 31 10.61 2.63 -10.98
C LEU A 31 11.06 2.74 -12.44
N SER A 32 11.93 3.71 -12.74
CA SER A 32 12.51 3.97 -14.06
C SER A 32 13.85 3.25 -14.29
N GLY A 33 14.29 2.41 -13.35
CA GLY A 33 15.56 1.66 -13.43
C GLY A 33 16.73 2.26 -12.65
N GLY A 34 16.51 3.35 -11.89
CA GLY A 34 17.50 3.97 -11.00
C GLY A 34 17.85 3.15 -9.75
N PRO A 35 18.58 3.69 -8.77
CA PRO A 35 18.97 2.96 -7.55
C PRO A 35 17.79 2.68 -6.61
N ILE A 36 17.97 1.76 -5.65
CA ILE A 36 16.98 1.51 -4.58
C ILE A 36 16.95 2.73 -3.63
N PRO A 37 15.76 3.23 -3.22
CA PRO A 37 15.66 4.40 -2.33
C PRO A 37 16.44 4.23 -1.02
N ASP A 38 17.31 5.18 -0.70
CA ASP A 38 18.10 5.20 0.55
C ASP A 38 17.23 5.51 1.78
N THR A 39 16.11 6.19 1.55
CA THR A 39 15.09 6.64 2.51
C THR A 39 14.21 5.50 3.03
N GLY A 40 14.16 4.38 2.33
CA GLY A 40 13.47 3.17 2.81
C GLY A 40 14.24 2.51 3.95
N ASN A 41 13.51 1.88 4.88
CA ASN A 41 14.11 0.98 5.86
C ASN A 41 14.65 -0.29 5.17
N GLN A 42 15.31 -1.16 5.94
CA GLN A 42 15.92 -2.38 5.41
C GLN A 42 14.90 -3.31 4.73
N ASP A 43 13.72 -3.52 5.34
CA ASP A 43 12.68 -4.37 4.77
C ASP A 43 12.18 -3.81 3.42
N THR A 44 11.98 -2.49 3.33
CA THR A 44 11.59 -1.82 2.09
C THR A 44 12.66 -1.98 1.01
N LYS A 45 13.94 -1.78 1.35
CA LYS A 45 15.05 -1.95 0.41
C LYS A 45 15.14 -3.38 -0.11
N TYR A 46 15.03 -4.36 0.80
CA TYR A 46 15.06 -5.77 0.46
C TYR A 46 13.91 -6.14 -0.48
N PHE A 47 12.67 -5.74 -0.15
CA PHE A 47 11.49 -5.95 -0.97
C PHE A 47 11.66 -5.42 -2.39
N LEU A 48 12.10 -4.16 -2.53
CA LEU A 48 12.35 -3.54 -3.84
C LEU A 48 13.47 -4.26 -4.60
N GLY A 49 14.51 -4.73 -3.90
CA GLY A 49 15.56 -5.55 -4.48
C GLY A 49 15.04 -6.87 -5.05
N GLN A 50 14.21 -7.60 -4.30
CA GLN A 50 13.61 -8.87 -4.77
C GLN A 50 12.67 -8.64 -5.95
N GLN A 51 11.88 -7.57 -5.92
CA GLN A 51 11.01 -7.21 -7.03
C GLN A 51 11.80 -6.94 -8.32
N ARG A 52 12.92 -6.22 -8.23
CA ARG A 52 13.81 -6.00 -9.38
C ARG A 52 14.38 -7.31 -9.93
N LYS A 53 14.93 -8.16 -9.06
CA LYS A 53 15.48 -9.47 -9.46
C LYS A 53 14.43 -10.32 -10.19
N ARG A 54 13.17 -10.31 -9.72
CA ARG A 54 12.06 -11.03 -10.37
C ARG A 54 11.76 -10.48 -11.77
N LEU A 55 11.78 -9.15 -11.96
CA LEU A 55 11.59 -8.54 -13.27
C LEU A 55 12.73 -8.90 -14.24
N GLU A 56 13.97 -8.81 -13.78
CA GLU A 56 15.18 -9.15 -14.56
C GLU A 56 15.17 -10.63 -14.99
N LYS A 57 14.92 -11.55 -14.05
CA LYS A 57 14.83 -13.00 -14.32
C LYS A 57 13.78 -13.33 -15.40
N ARG A 58 12.70 -12.56 -15.46
CA ARG A 58 11.62 -12.73 -16.45
C ARG A 58 11.84 -11.94 -17.75
N GLY A 59 12.97 -11.25 -17.89
CA GLY A 59 13.27 -10.41 -19.06
C GLY A 59 12.26 -9.27 -19.23
N LEU A 60 11.72 -8.75 -18.13
CA LEU A 60 10.74 -7.67 -18.10
C LEU A 60 11.42 -6.35 -17.81
N ARG A 61 11.20 -5.37 -18.68
CA ARG A 61 11.51 -3.96 -18.41
C ARG A 61 10.23 -3.24 -18.02
N ARG A 62 10.19 -2.72 -16.80
CA ARG A 62 9.13 -1.87 -16.29
C ARG A 62 9.57 -0.41 -16.37
N ASP A 63 8.72 0.44 -16.91
CA ASP A 63 8.83 1.89 -16.85
C ASP A 63 7.57 2.42 -16.16
N SER A 64 7.73 3.15 -15.07
CA SER A 64 6.60 3.64 -14.29
C SER A 64 6.86 5.00 -13.67
N SER A 65 5.84 5.84 -13.68
CA SER A 65 5.82 7.14 -13.01
C SER A 65 4.64 7.23 -12.05
N ILE A 66 4.85 7.92 -10.93
CA ILE A 66 3.81 8.32 -9.99
C ILE A 66 3.78 9.84 -9.96
N GLU A 67 2.65 10.40 -10.40
CA GLU A 67 2.41 11.84 -10.48
C GLU A 67 1.36 12.25 -9.46
N LEU A 68 1.65 13.27 -8.63
CA LEU A 68 0.70 13.76 -7.63
C LEU A 68 -0.50 14.43 -8.31
N ARG A 69 -1.72 14.13 -7.82
CA ARG A 69 -2.97 14.75 -8.29
C ARG A 69 -3.29 15.96 -7.40
N GLY A 70 -3.46 17.15 -8.01
CA GLY A 70 -3.87 18.37 -7.33
C GLY A 70 -5.38 18.42 -7.01
N LEU A 71 -5.83 17.55 -6.10
CA LEU A 71 -7.23 17.44 -5.63
C LEU A 71 -7.53 18.34 -4.41
N LEU A 72 -8.80 18.65 -4.17
CA LEU A 72 -9.27 19.45 -3.01
C LEU A 72 -8.94 18.81 -1.64
N ALA A 73 -8.84 17.49 -1.59
CA ALA A 73 -8.35 16.71 -0.43
C ALA A 73 -7.15 15.85 -0.87
N SER A 74 -6.14 16.50 -1.46
CA SER A 74 -5.00 15.81 -2.10
C SER A 74 -3.99 15.20 -1.14
N ALA A 75 -4.01 15.60 0.13
CA ALA A 75 -3.02 15.21 1.12
C ALA A 75 -3.60 15.23 2.54
N GLY A 76 -3.08 14.36 3.39
CA GLY A 76 -3.35 14.39 4.82
C GLY A 76 -2.36 13.54 5.60
N ALA A 77 -2.32 13.77 6.91
CA ALA A 77 -1.55 12.97 7.85
C ALA A 77 -2.51 12.26 8.82
N ILE A 78 -2.27 10.98 9.05
CA ILE A 78 -2.89 10.24 10.13
C ILE A 78 -2.15 10.62 11.42
N PRO A 79 -2.84 10.89 12.54
CA PRO A 79 -2.19 11.28 13.79
C PRO A 79 -1.01 10.37 14.17
N PRO A 80 0.11 10.96 14.63
CA PRO A 80 1.30 10.20 15.01
C PRO A 80 0.96 9.17 16.08
N LYS A 81 1.46 7.96 15.90
CA LYS A 81 1.39 6.90 16.92
C LYS A 81 2.73 6.83 17.62
N VAL A 82 2.75 7.44 18.81
CA VAL A 82 3.93 7.51 19.67
C VAL A 82 4.06 6.20 20.43
N GLY A 83 5.06 5.39 20.06
CA GLY A 83 5.52 4.26 20.86
C GLY A 83 6.60 4.68 21.86
N LYS A 84 7.09 3.74 22.67
CA LYS A 84 8.16 4.02 23.65
C LYS A 84 9.45 4.52 22.99
N LYS A 85 9.93 3.82 21.95
CA LYS A 85 11.20 4.13 21.25
C LYS A 85 11.02 4.80 19.89
N TYR A 86 9.89 4.57 19.22
CA TYR A 86 9.65 5.03 17.87
C TYR A 86 8.29 5.70 17.74
N THR A 87 8.21 6.74 16.91
CA THR A 87 6.97 7.40 16.52
C THR A 87 6.69 7.15 15.05
N ASN A 88 5.52 6.61 14.73
CA ASN A 88 5.10 6.36 13.35
C ASN A 88 4.11 7.43 12.89
N VAL A 89 4.43 8.12 11.79
CA VAL A 89 3.55 9.07 11.11
C VAL A 89 3.16 8.45 9.76
N THR A 90 1.87 8.40 9.45
CA THR A 90 1.42 7.96 8.13
C THR A 90 0.89 9.14 7.36
N GLU A 91 1.58 9.51 6.29
CA GLU A 91 1.11 10.52 5.35
C GLU A 91 0.53 9.86 4.11
N PHE A 92 -0.47 10.51 3.51
CA PHE A 92 -1.05 10.06 2.26
C PHE A 92 -1.21 11.20 1.29
N ARG A 93 -1.03 10.90 -0.01
CA ARG A 93 -1.35 11.83 -1.09
C ARG A 93 -2.05 11.13 -2.24
N THR A 94 -2.94 11.85 -2.91
CA THR A 94 -3.56 11.39 -4.15
C THR A 94 -2.56 11.46 -5.29
N ALA A 95 -2.44 10.38 -6.05
CA ALA A 95 -1.49 10.23 -7.14
C ALA A 95 -2.11 9.46 -8.32
N GLN A 96 -1.45 9.55 -9.47
CA GLN A 96 -1.73 8.73 -10.63
C GLN A 96 -0.47 7.94 -10.97
N ARG A 97 -0.59 6.62 -10.99
CA ARG A 97 0.47 5.71 -11.42
C ARG A 97 0.26 5.32 -12.86
N ASN A 98 1.27 5.56 -13.68
CA ASN A 98 1.36 5.05 -15.04
C ASN A 98 2.44 3.99 -15.06
N THR A 99 2.14 2.79 -15.53
CA THR A 99 3.09 1.67 -15.59
C THR A 99 3.03 1.02 -16.96
N THR A 100 4.18 0.88 -17.60
CA THR A 100 4.35 0.18 -18.87
C THR A 100 5.31 -0.98 -18.67
N TYR A 101 4.89 -2.17 -19.08
CA TYR A 101 5.72 -3.37 -19.10
C TYR A 101 6.11 -3.71 -20.53
N SER A 102 7.39 -4.00 -20.73
CA SER A 102 7.93 -4.39 -22.02
C SER A 102 8.83 -5.62 -21.90
N ARG A 103 8.85 -6.44 -22.95
CA ARG A 103 9.68 -7.64 -23.09
C ARG A 103 10.27 -7.66 -24.50
N GLY A 104 11.60 -7.73 -24.61
CA GLY A 104 12.29 -7.69 -25.91
C GLY A 104 11.92 -6.48 -26.77
N GLY A 105 11.73 -5.31 -26.16
CA GLY A 105 11.33 -4.07 -26.85
C GLY A 105 9.84 -3.94 -27.20
N ARG A 106 9.02 -5.00 -27.03
CA ARG A 106 7.58 -4.95 -27.25
C ARG A 106 6.84 -4.64 -25.96
N ILE A 107 5.84 -3.77 -26.03
CA ILE A 107 4.98 -3.46 -24.89
C ILE A 107 3.96 -4.58 -24.71
N ILE A 108 3.92 -5.17 -23.51
CA ILE A 108 3.03 -6.30 -23.16
C ILE A 108 1.98 -5.93 -22.11
N GLY A 109 2.05 -4.71 -21.56
CA GLY A 109 1.04 -4.21 -20.62
C GLY A 109 1.18 -2.71 -20.38
N LYS A 110 0.04 -2.02 -20.31
CA LYS A 110 -0.05 -0.61 -19.89
C LYS A 110 -1.14 -0.49 -18.84
N PHE A 111 -0.80 0.07 -17.69
CA PHE A 111 -1.72 0.29 -16.59
C PHE A 111 -1.71 1.76 -16.21
N ARG A 112 -2.89 2.34 -16.08
CA ARG A 112 -3.09 3.71 -15.61
C ARG A 112 -4.05 3.66 -14.43
N LYS A 113 -3.56 4.00 -13.24
CA LYS A 113 -4.31 3.91 -11.99
C LYS A 113 -4.33 5.24 -11.27
N LYS A 114 -5.51 5.61 -10.80
CA LYS A 114 -5.66 6.67 -9.80
C LYS A 114 -5.56 5.99 -8.44
N GLU A 115 -4.69 6.50 -7.58
CA GLU A 115 -4.40 5.88 -6.30
C GLU A 115 -4.14 6.92 -5.20
N ILE A 116 -4.35 6.54 -3.96
CA ILE A 116 -3.90 7.28 -2.78
C ILE A 116 -2.68 6.53 -2.25
N LEU A 117 -1.51 7.17 -2.33
CA LEU A 117 -0.25 6.60 -1.88
C LEU A 117 -0.01 6.97 -0.41
N TYR A 118 -0.02 5.95 0.45
CA TYR A 118 0.30 6.03 1.87
C TYR A 118 1.77 5.70 2.09
N GLN A 119 2.44 6.49 2.93
CA GLN A 119 3.79 6.23 3.40
C GLN A 119 3.80 6.31 4.94
N THR A 120 4.26 5.25 5.59
CA THR A 120 4.49 5.23 7.03
C THR A 120 5.96 5.52 7.30
N ILE A 121 6.20 6.67 7.93
CA ILE A 121 7.51 7.20 8.26
C ILE A 121 7.75 6.97 9.75
N THR A 122 8.85 6.29 10.06
CA THR A 122 9.26 5.98 11.42
C THR A 122 10.33 6.96 11.87
N PHE A 123 10.09 7.60 13.01
CA PHE A 123 10.99 8.50 13.71
C PHE A 123 11.52 7.81 14.97
N ALA A 124 12.82 7.94 15.24
CA ALA A 124 13.38 7.60 16.53
C ALA A 124 13.02 8.68 17.57
N ASN A 125 12.61 8.26 18.76
CA ASN A 125 12.39 9.16 19.88
C ASN A 125 13.73 9.38 20.59
N GLU A 126 14.43 10.47 20.26
CA GLU A 126 15.79 10.75 20.76
C GLU A 126 15.91 10.73 22.30
N ALA A 127 14.83 11.04 23.02
CA ALA A 127 14.81 11.02 24.49
C ALA A 127 14.79 9.61 25.11
N THR A 128 14.39 8.59 24.36
CA THR A 128 14.24 7.20 24.86
C THR A 128 15.11 6.19 24.14
N VAL A 129 15.69 6.57 23.00
CA VAL A 129 16.71 5.78 22.30
C VAL A 129 18.04 6.02 23.00
N ASP A 130 18.41 5.10 23.87
CA ASP A 130 19.68 5.16 24.61
C ASP A 130 20.88 4.73 23.74
N GLY A 131 20.62 4.28 22.51
CA GLY A 131 21.59 3.92 21.50
C GLY A 131 22.23 2.54 21.71
N THR A 132 21.77 1.79 22.71
CA THR A 132 22.09 0.36 22.91
C THR A 132 21.21 -0.54 22.04
N GLU A 133 20.16 0.03 21.43
CA GLU A 133 19.31 -0.69 20.51
C GLU A 133 20.15 -1.28 19.38
N PRO A 134 19.89 -2.54 19.02
CA PRO A 134 20.55 -3.11 17.87
C PRO A 134 20.00 -2.38 16.63
N CYS A 135 20.86 -2.13 15.65
CA CYS A 135 20.56 -1.56 14.35
C CYS A 135 21.44 -2.23 13.29
N THR A 136 20.87 -2.51 12.13
CA THR A 136 21.63 -3.09 11.03
C THR A 136 22.43 -2.02 10.30
N CYS A 137 23.72 -2.25 10.14
CA CYS A 137 24.59 -1.36 9.38
C CYS A 137 24.09 -1.20 7.93
N PRO A 138 23.80 0.02 7.46
CA PRO A 138 23.34 0.25 6.09
C PRO A 138 24.36 -0.11 4.99
N SER A 139 25.65 -0.19 5.35
CA SER A 139 26.74 -0.47 4.40
C SER A 139 27.01 -1.97 4.26
N CYS A 140 27.20 -2.69 5.37
CA CYS A 140 27.56 -4.11 5.33
C CYS A 140 26.47 -5.09 5.78
N GLY A 141 25.33 -4.60 6.27
CA GLY A 141 24.23 -5.45 6.73
C GLY A 141 24.46 -6.16 8.06
N ALA A 142 25.58 -5.91 8.75
CA ALA A 142 25.85 -6.50 10.06
C ALA A 142 25.03 -5.82 11.17
N VAL A 143 24.51 -6.60 12.11
CA VAL A 143 23.84 -6.07 13.30
C VAL A 143 24.89 -5.44 14.23
N SER A 144 24.67 -4.18 14.61
CA SER A 144 25.52 -3.40 15.52
C SER A 144 24.64 -2.60 16.46
N GLN A 145 25.20 -1.89 17.45
CA GLN A 145 24.41 -0.94 18.26
C GLN A 145 24.35 0.42 17.57
N ILE A 146 23.27 1.19 17.76
CA ILE A 146 23.14 2.55 17.18
C ILE A 146 24.35 3.42 17.56
N LYS A 147 24.78 3.40 18.84
CA LYS A 147 25.99 4.12 19.30
C LYS A 147 27.24 3.66 18.57
N ALA A 148 27.42 2.35 18.42
CA ALA A 148 28.57 1.80 17.70
C ALA A 148 28.60 2.25 16.23
N LEU A 149 27.44 2.45 15.59
CA LEU A 149 27.38 2.95 14.21
C LEU A 149 27.80 4.42 14.07
N PHE A 150 27.70 5.22 15.14
CA PHE A 150 28.21 6.60 15.15
C PHE A 150 29.74 6.64 15.23
N GLU A 151 30.34 5.75 16.03
CA GLU A 151 31.80 5.64 16.18
C GLU A 151 32.45 4.89 15.00
N GLY A 152 31.69 3.97 14.38
CA GLY A 152 32.06 3.20 13.20
C GLY A 152 31.63 1.75 13.36
N CYS A 153 30.95 1.20 12.34
CA CYS A 153 30.49 -0.18 12.37
C CYS A 153 31.67 -1.15 12.71
N PRO A 154 31.54 -2.05 13.70
CA PRO A 154 32.60 -2.98 14.07
C PRO A 154 33.11 -3.87 12.93
N TYR A 155 32.32 -4.04 11.86
CA TYR A 155 32.62 -4.94 10.75
C TYR A 155 33.14 -4.24 9.50
N CYS A 156 32.58 -3.07 9.13
CA CYS A 156 32.96 -2.36 7.92
C CYS A 156 33.54 -0.96 8.17
N HIS A 157 33.64 -0.56 9.44
CA HIS A 157 34.14 0.73 9.91
C HIS A 157 33.44 1.96 9.34
N THR A 158 32.32 1.77 8.62
CA THR A 158 31.52 2.87 8.10
C THR A 158 30.81 3.57 9.25
N ARG A 159 30.93 4.90 9.30
CA ARG A 159 30.26 5.76 10.28
C ARG A 159 28.95 6.29 9.71
N PHE A 160 27.94 6.36 10.55
CA PHE A 160 26.61 6.85 10.18
C PHE A 160 26.24 8.05 11.04
N LEU A 161 25.41 8.93 10.51
CA LEU A 161 24.75 9.98 11.29
C LEU A 161 23.35 9.50 11.67
N MET A 162 22.75 10.11 12.71
CA MET A 162 21.37 9.79 13.10
C MET A 162 20.40 9.93 11.90
N GLN A 163 20.65 10.90 11.01
CA GLN A 163 19.87 11.13 9.79
C GLN A 163 19.96 9.99 8.76
N ASP A 164 21.03 9.20 8.80
CA ASP A 164 21.21 8.03 7.94
C ASP A 164 20.41 6.82 8.44
N LEU A 165 20.08 6.82 9.75
CA LEU A 165 19.34 5.76 10.44
C LEU A 165 17.85 6.11 10.55
N TYR A 166 17.52 7.36 10.90
CA TYR A 166 16.15 7.86 11.07
C TYR A 166 16.00 9.31 10.61
N PRO A 167 14.82 9.72 10.10
CA PRO A 167 13.65 8.88 9.86
C PRO A 167 13.79 8.00 8.61
N LYS A 168 13.02 6.90 8.57
CA LYS A 168 12.93 6.01 7.40
C LYS A 168 11.50 5.70 7.04
N VAL A 169 11.25 5.46 5.76
CA VAL A 169 9.96 4.91 5.31
C VAL A 169 9.95 3.42 5.62
N ALA A 170 9.11 3.02 6.58
CA ALA A 170 8.97 1.64 7.04
C ALA A 170 8.08 0.82 6.11
N ASN A 171 7.02 1.44 5.57
CA ASN A 171 6.11 0.79 4.65
C ASN A 171 5.46 1.84 3.75
N PHE A 172 5.08 1.42 2.56
CA PHE A 172 4.26 2.20 1.65
C PHE A 172 3.28 1.28 0.93
N TYR A 173 2.10 1.80 0.67
CA TYR A 173 1.02 1.08 0.00
C TYR A 173 0.10 2.06 -0.71
N SER A 174 -0.69 1.57 -1.67
CA SER A 174 -1.63 2.41 -2.38
C SER A 174 -3.02 1.81 -2.43
N ILE A 175 -4.00 2.69 -2.27
CA ILE A 175 -5.43 2.36 -2.37
C ILE A 175 -5.96 2.98 -3.64
N GLU A 176 -6.91 2.34 -4.31
CA GLU A 176 -7.54 2.89 -5.50
C GLU A 176 -8.30 4.20 -5.17
N ASP A 177 -8.02 5.25 -5.95
CA ASP A 177 -8.68 6.55 -5.82
C ASP A 177 -9.84 6.64 -6.82
N LEU A 178 -11.07 6.65 -6.30
CA LEU A 178 -12.29 6.78 -7.09
C LEU A 178 -12.70 8.24 -7.33
N SER A 179 -11.98 9.20 -6.75
CA SER A 179 -12.32 10.62 -6.82
C SER A 179 -11.93 11.25 -8.17
N TYR A 180 -12.81 12.11 -8.66
CA TYR A 180 -12.57 12.95 -9.83
C TYR A 180 -11.93 14.28 -9.42
N SER A 181 -11.00 14.78 -10.24
CA SER A 181 -10.50 16.16 -10.09
C SER A 181 -11.49 17.18 -10.65
N LYS A 182 -11.39 18.45 -10.24
CA LYS A 182 -12.25 19.53 -10.78
C LYS A 182 -12.21 19.57 -12.31
N GLU A 183 -11.01 19.44 -12.89
CA GLU A 183 -10.83 19.44 -14.35
C GLU A 183 -11.41 18.19 -15.01
N GLU A 184 -11.30 17.02 -14.38
CA GLU A 184 -11.93 15.80 -14.89
C GLU A 184 -13.45 15.88 -14.82
N ILE A 185 -14.01 16.38 -13.72
CA ILE A 185 -15.45 16.64 -13.58
C ILE A 185 -15.87 17.60 -14.68
N LYS A 186 -15.20 18.74 -14.87
CA LYS A 186 -15.55 19.70 -15.92
C LYS A 186 -15.51 19.04 -17.30
N ARG A 187 -14.41 18.39 -17.65
CA ARG A 187 -14.22 17.73 -18.95
C ARG A 187 -15.25 16.64 -19.24
N THR A 188 -15.68 15.89 -18.21
CA THR A 188 -16.70 14.85 -18.36
C THR A 188 -18.12 15.39 -18.24
N LEU A 189 -18.39 16.42 -17.45
CA LEU A 189 -19.72 16.98 -17.25
C LEU A 189 -20.15 17.88 -18.41
N THR A 190 -19.24 18.69 -18.95
CA THR A 190 -19.54 19.62 -20.06
C THR A 190 -20.24 18.96 -21.26
N PRO A 191 -19.77 17.81 -21.80
CA PRO A 191 -20.47 17.16 -22.90
C PRO A 191 -21.83 16.57 -22.48
N TRP A 192 -22.03 16.18 -21.22
CA TRP A 192 -23.35 15.70 -20.75
C TRP A 192 -24.36 16.84 -20.64
N CYS A 193 -23.96 17.98 -20.06
CA CYS A 193 -24.82 19.16 -20.01
C CYS A 193 -25.09 19.73 -21.39
N GLY A 194 -24.05 19.83 -22.25
CA GLY A 194 -24.19 20.32 -23.62
C GLY A 194 -25.05 19.40 -24.49
N GLY A 195 -24.82 18.09 -24.42
CA GLY A 195 -25.64 17.10 -25.12
C GLY A 195 -27.09 17.11 -24.65
N GLY A 196 -27.33 17.18 -23.33
CA GLY A 196 -28.68 17.30 -22.78
C GLY A 196 -29.41 18.56 -23.24
N ALA A 197 -28.72 19.71 -23.27
CA ALA A 197 -29.27 20.97 -23.76
C ALA A 197 -29.68 20.87 -25.24
N VAL A 198 -28.80 20.35 -26.11
CA VAL A 198 -29.07 20.22 -27.55
C VAL A 198 -30.19 19.21 -27.81
N ILE A 199 -30.13 18.03 -27.21
CA ILE A 199 -31.12 16.96 -27.43
C ILE A 199 -32.52 17.42 -27.02
N PHE A 200 -32.64 18.04 -25.84
CA PHE A 200 -33.95 18.50 -25.35
C PHE A 200 -34.52 19.64 -26.18
N THR A 201 -33.68 20.60 -26.60
CA THR A 201 -34.13 21.69 -27.49
C THR A 201 -34.53 21.18 -28.86
N VAL A 202 -33.77 20.28 -29.48
CA VAL A 202 -34.12 19.67 -30.77
C VAL A 202 -35.42 18.87 -30.66
N PHE A 203 -35.59 18.08 -29.59
CA PHE A 203 -36.80 17.32 -29.35
C PHE A 203 -38.03 18.22 -29.22
N MET A 204 -37.94 19.31 -28.43
CA MET A 204 -39.04 20.25 -28.26
C MET A 204 -39.37 21.01 -29.56
N LEU A 205 -38.35 21.42 -30.33
CA LEU A 205 -38.57 22.05 -31.63
C LEU A 205 -39.24 21.08 -32.63
N ALA A 206 -38.85 19.81 -32.65
CA ALA A 206 -39.47 18.78 -33.48
C ALA A 206 -40.93 18.51 -33.06
N TYR A 207 -41.20 18.46 -31.74
CA TYR A 207 -42.55 18.31 -31.20
C TYR A 207 -43.46 19.48 -31.61
N LEU A 208 -42.99 20.71 -31.45
CA LEU A 208 -43.76 21.90 -31.83
C LEU A 208 -43.95 22.01 -33.35
N ALA A 209 -42.96 21.61 -34.15
CA ALA A 209 -43.09 21.55 -35.60
C ALA A 209 -44.13 20.51 -36.05
N TRP A 210 -44.18 19.35 -35.38
CA TRP A 210 -45.24 18.36 -35.57
C TRP A 210 -46.60 18.97 -35.22
N GLU A 211 -46.74 19.54 -34.02
CA GLU A 211 -48.01 20.09 -33.55
C GLU A 211 -48.56 21.16 -34.50
N ARG A 212 -47.69 22.05 -34.98
CA ARG A 212 -48.01 23.03 -36.02
C ARG A 212 -48.51 22.38 -37.32
N ALA A 213 -47.89 21.30 -37.77
CA ALA A 213 -48.34 20.58 -38.96
C ALA A 213 -49.76 19.97 -38.80
N LYS A 214 -50.22 19.76 -37.56
CA LYS A 214 -51.53 19.21 -37.25
C LYS A 214 -52.63 20.28 -37.07
N THR A 215 -52.32 21.40 -36.42
CA THR A 215 -53.33 22.43 -36.06
C THR A 215 -53.33 23.66 -36.98
N GLY A 216 -52.25 23.95 -37.71
CA GLY A 216 -52.17 25.08 -38.64
C GLY A 216 -52.16 26.47 -37.98
N ASP A 217 -52.06 26.55 -36.65
CA ASP A 217 -52.25 27.79 -35.89
C ASP A 217 -51.05 28.76 -35.97
N PRO A 218 -51.24 30.05 -36.28
CA PRO A 218 -50.15 31.05 -36.36
C PRO A 218 -49.45 31.34 -35.03
N LEU A 219 -50.17 31.16 -33.90
CA LEU A 219 -49.66 31.40 -32.55
C LEU A 219 -48.48 30.47 -32.17
N THR A 220 -48.33 29.36 -32.90
CA THR A 220 -47.22 28.41 -32.74
C THR A 220 -45.86 28.99 -33.12
N LEU A 221 -45.80 30.09 -33.88
CA LEU A 221 -44.53 30.69 -34.30
C LEU A 221 -43.85 31.46 -33.16
N TYR A 222 -44.64 32.10 -32.29
CA TYR A 222 -44.16 32.75 -31.07
C TYR A 222 -43.76 31.72 -30.00
N SER A 223 -44.46 30.59 -29.95
CA SER A 223 -44.13 29.47 -29.05
C SER A 223 -42.91 28.66 -29.49
N MET A 224 -42.39 28.84 -30.71
CA MET A 224 -41.11 28.26 -31.16
C MET A 224 -39.88 29.06 -30.69
N ILE A 225 -40.06 30.32 -30.28
CA ILE A 225 -38.96 31.18 -29.77
C ILE A 225 -38.67 30.89 -28.29
N CYS A 226 -39.70 30.68 -27.46
CA CYS A 226 -39.54 30.32 -26.03
C CYS A 226 -38.64 29.09 -25.76
N PRO A 227 -38.73 27.99 -26.55
CA PRO A 227 -37.85 26.84 -26.44
C PRO A 227 -36.38 27.13 -26.66
N LEU A 228 -36.02 28.15 -27.46
CA LEU A 228 -34.62 28.48 -27.72
C LEU A 228 -33.91 29.04 -26.48
N ILE A 229 -34.66 29.55 -25.50
CA ILE A 229 -34.12 30.15 -24.27
C ILE A 229 -34.32 29.23 -23.07
N GLY A 230 -35.52 28.68 -22.87
CA GLY A 230 -35.85 27.89 -21.69
C GLY A 230 -35.44 26.41 -21.78
N CYS A 231 -35.58 25.77 -22.94
CA CYS A 231 -35.29 24.35 -23.09
C CYS A 231 -33.81 23.98 -22.93
N PRO A 232 -32.81 24.78 -23.37
CA PRO A 232 -31.40 24.47 -23.13
C PRO A 232 -31.08 24.34 -21.64
N VAL A 233 -31.68 25.16 -20.79
CA VAL A 233 -31.45 25.13 -19.33
C VAL A 233 -32.00 23.86 -18.71
N ILE A 234 -33.23 23.49 -19.06
CA ILE A 234 -33.89 22.25 -18.59
C ILE A 234 -33.14 21.03 -19.12
N GLY A 235 -32.75 21.04 -20.39
CA GLY A 235 -31.95 19.98 -21.01
C GLY A 235 -30.57 19.83 -20.37
N ALA A 236 -29.89 20.95 -20.05
CA ALA A 236 -28.62 20.93 -19.34
C ALA A 236 -28.76 20.34 -17.93
N PHE A 237 -29.83 20.68 -17.22
CA PHE A 237 -30.14 20.10 -15.91
C PHE A 237 -30.42 18.60 -16.00
N GLY A 238 -31.18 18.17 -17.01
CA GLY A 238 -31.41 16.74 -17.30
C GLY A 238 -30.11 16.00 -17.60
N GLY A 239 -29.22 16.59 -18.40
CA GLY A 239 -27.88 16.06 -18.67
C GLY A 239 -27.03 15.92 -17.41
N TYR A 240 -27.07 16.92 -16.52
CA TYR A 240 -26.42 16.85 -15.20
C TYR A 240 -26.98 15.72 -14.33
N MET A 241 -28.30 15.55 -14.28
CA MET A 241 -28.94 14.49 -13.47
C MET A 241 -28.57 13.10 -13.98
N LEU A 242 -28.55 12.88 -15.29
CA LEU A 242 -28.09 11.61 -15.87
C LEU A 242 -26.61 11.35 -15.58
N PHE A 243 -25.77 12.38 -15.68
CA PHE A 243 -24.36 12.27 -15.30
C PHE A 243 -24.19 11.91 -13.82
N ALA A 244 -24.96 12.54 -12.92
CA ALA A 244 -24.94 12.27 -11.49
C ALA A 244 -25.37 10.83 -11.18
N LEU A 245 -26.48 10.36 -11.77
CA LEU A 245 -26.95 8.99 -11.63
C LEU A 245 -25.94 7.97 -12.16
N LYS A 246 -25.38 8.20 -13.35
CA LYS A 246 -24.34 7.34 -13.94
C LYS A 246 -23.08 7.32 -13.07
N THR A 247 -22.67 8.45 -12.52
CA THR A 247 -21.48 8.55 -11.66
C THR A 247 -21.71 7.86 -10.32
N LEU A 248 -22.89 8.04 -9.72
CA LEU A 248 -23.27 7.37 -8.48
C LEU A 248 -23.36 5.86 -8.69
N GLY A 249 -24.00 5.39 -9.77
CA GLY A 249 -24.04 3.98 -10.14
C GLY A 249 -22.65 3.39 -10.41
N TYR A 250 -21.78 4.14 -11.09
CA TYR A 250 -20.39 3.73 -11.32
C TYR A 250 -19.59 3.62 -10.03
N ILE A 251 -19.68 4.62 -9.14
CA ILE A 251 -19.01 4.60 -7.83
C ILE A 251 -19.56 3.44 -7.00
N PHE A 252 -20.87 3.24 -6.96
CA PHE A 252 -21.49 2.15 -6.21
C PHE A 252 -21.03 0.77 -6.72
N TRP A 253 -21.05 0.56 -8.04
CA TRP A 253 -20.58 -0.68 -8.66
C TRP A 253 -19.09 -0.95 -8.37
N ARG A 254 -18.23 0.07 -8.51
CA ARG A 254 -16.79 -0.05 -8.20
C ARG A 254 -16.51 -0.17 -6.70
N ALA A 255 -17.33 0.43 -5.86
CA ALA A 255 -17.19 0.37 -4.41
C ALA A 255 -17.75 -0.94 -3.83
N MET A 256 -18.61 -1.67 -4.55
CA MET A 256 -19.23 -2.91 -4.06
C MET A 256 -18.18 -3.97 -3.64
N PRO A 257 -17.11 -4.26 -4.41
CA PRO A 257 -16.02 -5.12 -3.94
C PRO A 257 -15.27 -4.57 -2.71
N SER A 258 -15.13 -3.24 -2.60
CA SER A 258 -14.48 -2.61 -1.43
C SER A 258 -15.36 -2.60 -0.18
N LEU A 259 -16.69 -2.62 -0.32
CA LEU A 259 -17.60 -2.79 0.81
C LEU A 259 -17.44 -4.17 1.44
N GLY A 260 -17.36 -5.23 0.62
CA GLY A 260 -17.06 -6.57 1.11
C GLY A 260 -15.74 -6.63 1.90
N LEU A 261 -14.73 -5.88 1.46
CA LEU A 261 -13.46 -5.73 2.16
C LEU A 261 -13.59 -4.98 3.49
N LEU A 262 -14.37 -3.90 3.54
CA LEU A 262 -14.66 -3.15 4.76
C LEU A 262 -15.43 -4.00 5.78
N PHE A 263 -16.42 -4.78 5.34
CA PHE A 263 -17.13 -5.72 6.21
C PHE A 263 -16.23 -6.85 6.72
N ALA A 264 -15.41 -7.45 5.86
CA ALA A 264 -14.47 -8.49 6.25
C ALA A 264 -13.41 -7.99 7.26
N THR A 265 -13.01 -6.73 7.16
CA THR A 265 -12.02 -6.12 8.07
C THR A 265 -12.65 -5.45 9.30
N SER A 266 -13.98 -5.26 9.30
CA SER A 266 -14.70 -4.65 10.41
C SER A 266 -14.48 -5.41 11.71
N GLY A 267 -14.11 -4.69 12.78
CA GLY A 267 -13.84 -5.28 14.10
C GLY A 267 -12.59 -6.15 14.19
N SER A 268 -11.92 -6.51 13.08
CA SER A 268 -10.73 -7.36 13.06
C SER A 268 -9.57 -6.77 13.88
N LYS A 269 -9.32 -5.46 13.70
CA LYS A 269 -8.31 -4.73 14.48
C LYS A 269 -8.58 -4.81 15.99
N ASN A 270 -9.81 -4.54 16.41
CA ASN A 270 -10.18 -4.56 17.82
C ASN A 270 -10.16 -5.97 18.40
N ARG A 271 -10.51 -7.00 17.61
CA ARG A 271 -10.41 -8.40 17.99
C ARG A 271 -8.98 -8.78 18.33
N LEU A 272 -8.03 -8.47 17.44
CA LEU A 272 -6.62 -8.78 17.67
C LEU A 272 -6.05 -7.99 18.85
N ILE A 273 -6.33 -6.69 18.92
CA ILE A 273 -5.87 -5.86 20.05
C ILE A 273 -6.38 -6.42 21.37
N ARG A 274 -7.67 -6.78 21.46
CA ARG A 274 -8.25 -7.33 22.69
C ARG A 274 -7.61 -8.67 23.08
N PHE A 275 -7.35 -9.54 22.10
CA PHE A 275 -6.67 -10.81 22.34
C PHE A 275 -5.23 -10.62 22.80
N MET A 276 -4.45 -9.82 22.08
CA MET A 276 -3.02 -9.62 22.36
C MET A 276 -2.77 -8.85 23.64
N LYS A 277 -3.64 -7.92 24.04
CA LYS A 277 -3.50 -7.17 25.30
C LYS A 277 -3.51 -8.04 26.55
N ASN A 278 -4.03 -9.26 26.48
CA ASN A 278 -3.96 -10.22 27.60
C ASN A 278 -2.54 -10.71 27.85
N TYR A 279 -1.67 -10.66 26.83
CA TYR A 279 -0.29 -11.16 26.87
C TYR A 279 0.73 -10.03 26.80
N GLU A 280 0.45 -8.99 26.00
CA GLU A 280 1.33 -7.86 25.74
C GLU A 280 0.52 -6.56 25.87
N PRO A 281 0.49 -5.91 27.05
CA PRO A 281 -0.32 -4.73 27.30
C PRO A 281 -0.04 -3.55 26.35
N ASP A 282 1.21 -3.44 25.90
CA ASP A 282 1.71 -2.40 24.99
C ASP A 282 1.58 -2.77 23.50
N PHE A 283 0.83 -3.83 23.16
CA PHE A 283 0.71 -4.31 21.78
C PHE A 283 0.26 -3.24 20.78
N GLY A 284 1.09 -2.96 19.79
CA GLY A 284 0.84 -2.02 18.69
C GLY A 284 0.37 -2.71 17.42
N TYR A 285 -0.94 -2.62 17.11
CA TYR A 285 -1.52 -3.23 15.90
C TYR A 285 -0.83 -2.81 14.59
N GLU A 286 -0.41 -1.55 14.45
CA GLU A 286 0.22 -1.10 13.20
C GLU A 286 1.61 -1.68 13.01
N ASN A 287 2.39 -1.85 14.08
CA ASN A 287 3.70 -2.48 14.03
C ASN A 287 3.55 -3.94 13.60
N PHE A 288 2.59 -4.64 14.21
CA PHE A 288 2.19 -5.98 13.80
C PHE A 288 1.77 -6.04 12.33
N ALA A 289 0.87 -5.15 11.90
CA ALA A 289 0.39 -5.13 10.51
C ALA A 289 1.54 -4.92 9.52
N ASN A 290 2.45 -3.98 9.80
CA ASN A 290 3.62 -3.73 8.97
C ASN A 290 4.55 -4.96 8.90
N GLN A 291 4.82 -5.61 10.02
CA GLN A 291 5.64 -6.81 10.07
C GLN A 291 5.02 -7.97 9.29
N VAL A 292 3.72 -8.20 9.47
CA VAL A 292 2.95 -9.24 8.75
C VAL A 292 2.93 -8.97 7.24
N ILE A 293 2.77 -7.72 6.82
CA ILE A 293 2.84 -7.33 5.41
C ILE A 293 4.26 -7.57 4.85
N ALA A 294 5.30 -7.24 5.61
CA ALA A 294 6.68 -7.49 5.21
C ALA A 294 6.97 -8.99 5.04
N LEU A 295 6.54 -9.83 6.00
CA LEU A 295 6.62 -11.29 5.90
C LEU A 295 5.93 -11.81 4.64
N ALA A 296 4.70 -11.35 4.37
CA ALA A 296 3.95 -11.73 3.18
C ALA A 296 4.70 -11.39 1.89
N LYS A 297 5.12 -10.12 1.77
CA LYS A 297 5.87 -9.61 0.62
C LYS A 297 7.14 -10.44 0.38
N ASN A 298 7.87 -10.75 1.44
CA ASN A 298 9.11 -11.52 1.34
C ASN A 298 8.86 -12.94 0.83
N ILE A 299 7.87 -13.66 1.37
CA ILE A 299 7.54 -15.02 0.91
C ILE A 299 7.06 -15.02 -0.55
N ILE A 300 6.23 -14.06 -0.96
CA ILE A 300 5.70 -13.97 -2.33
C ILE A 300 6.83 -13.83 -3.37
N PHE A 301 7.87 -13.07 -3.04
CA PHE A 301 9.00 -12.85 -3.94
C PHE A 301 10.13 -13.88 -3.81
N SER A 302 10.11 -14.73 -2.79
CA SER A 302 11.03 -15.86 -2.66
C SER A 302 10.87 -16.87 -3.79
N GLU A 303 11.94 -17.63 -4.05
CA GLU A 303 11.95 -18.69 -5.06
C GLU A 303 11.42 -20.00 -4.47
N PRO A 304 10.69 -20.82 -5.24
CA PRO A 304 10.22 -22.10 -4.73
C PRO A 304 11.38 -23.04 -4.43
N GLY A 305 11.33 -23.66 -3.26
CA GLY A 305 12.41 -24.50 -2.75
C GLY A 305 13.45 -23.78 -1.87
N GLU A 306 13.37 -22.46 -1.69
CA GLU A 306 14.17 -21.79 -0.65
C GLU A 306 13.73 -22.22 0.76
N ASP A 307 14.69 -22.61 1.62
CA ASP A 307 14.47 -22.91 3.04
C ASP A 307 14.40 -21.61 3.86
N LEU A 308 13.25 -20.95 3.77
CA LEU A 308 12.99 -19.67 4.42
C LEU A 308 12.79 -19.85 5.93
N SER A 309 13.56 -19.18 6.78
CA SER A 309 13.36 -19.26 8.24
C SER A 309 12.06 -18.59 8.70
N ILE A 310 11.55 -17.65 7.91
CA ILE A 310 10.29 -16.92 8.15
C ILE A 310 9.05 -17.82 8.01
N ILE A 311 9.19 -19.03 7.45
CA ILE A 311 8.08 -19.96 7.30
C ILE A 311 8.42 -21.36 7.82
N ARG A 312 7.59 -21.88 8.72
CA ARG A 312 7.77 -23.21 9.32
C ARG A 312 7.03 -24.32 8.60
N GLY A 313 5.87 -23.99 8.01
CA GLY A 313 5.02 -24.97 7.34
C GLY A 313 5.22 -25.04 5.84
N PRO A 314 4.61 -26.03 5.17
CA PRO A 314 4.63 -26.11 3.72
C PRO A 314 3.94 -24.89 3.13
N TRP A 315 4.56 -24.34 2.07
CA TRP A 315 4.00 -23.24 1.30
C TRP A 315 4.06 -23.55 -0.18
N ASP A 316 3.04 -23.11 -0.89
CA ASP A 316 2.95 -23.27 -2.34
C ASP A 316 3.66 -22.08 -3.01
N GLY A 317 4.97 -22.21 -3.18
CA GLY A 317 5.78 -21.21 -3.86
C GLY A 317 5.45 -21.06 -5.35
N GLU A 318 4.97 -22.12 -6.00
CA GLU A 318 4.61 -22.10 -7.43
C GLU A 318 3.48 -21.11 -7.71
N SER A 319 2.51 -21.02 -6.80
CA SER A 319 1.40 -20.08 -6.89
C SER A 319 1.82 -18.59 -6.97
N PHE A 320 3.03 -18.27 -6.51
CA PHE A 320 3.57 -16.90 -6.46
C PHE A 320 4.62 -16.60 -7.55
N GLN A 321 5.13 -17.60 -8.28
CA GLN A 321 6.19 -17.41 -9.28
C GLN A 321 5.82 -16.40 -10.39
N ASN A 322 4.53 -16.37 -10.76
CA ASN A 322 4.02 -15.52 -11.84
C ASN A 322 3.72 -14.08 -11.43
N ILE A 323 3.88 -13.75 -10.14
CA ILE A 323 3.70 -12.40 -9.63
C ILE A 323 4.99 -11.60 -9.86
N THR A 324 4.83 -10.44 -10.49
CA THR A 324 5.93 -9.50 -10.80
C THR A 324 5.85 -8.21 -10.00
N ASP A 325 4.66 -7.87 -9.51
CA ASP A 325 4.42 -6.68 -8.68
C ASP A 325 3.23 -6.96 -7.76
N ILE A 326 3.27 -6.42 -6.53
CA ILE A 326 2.17 -6.50 -5.56
C ILE A 326 1.98 -5.15 -4.89
N VAL A 327 0.72 -4.77 -4.72
CA VAL A 327 0.33 -3.56 -4.01
C VAL A 327 -0.64 -3.94 -2.89
N TYR A 328 -0.25 -3.68 -1.64
CA TYR A 328 -1.14 -3.88 -0.50
C TYR A 328 -2.30 -2.90 -0.56
N ARG A 329 -3.55 -3.37 -0.43
CA ARG A 329 -4.76 -2.56 -0.62
C ARG A 329 -5.24 -1.85 0.66
N GLY A 330 -4.42 -1.78 1.70
CA GLY A 330 -4.76 -1.10 2.95
C GLY A 330 -5.70 -1.89 3.88
N ALA A 331 -5.97 -3.17 3.59
CA ALA A 331 -6.93 -3.97 4.32
C ALA A 331 -6.34 -5.31 4.81
N MET A 332 -6.56 -5.59 6.09
CA MET A 332 -6.18 -6.84 6.76
C MET A 332 -7.32 -7.30 7.65
N SER A 333 -7.81 -8.52 7.45
CA SER A 333 -8.82 -9.14 8.33
C SER A 333 -8.17 -10.17 9.24
N VAL A 334 -8.68 -10.26 10.46
CA VAL A 334 -8.21 -11.19 11.49
C VAL A 334 -9.32 -12.17 11.78
N GLY A 335 -9.06 -13.45 11.48
CA GLY A 335 -9.95 -14.57 11.73
C GLY A 335 -9.93 -14.99 13.20
N ASN A 336 -9.49 -16.23 13.43
CA ASN A 336 -9.33 -16.79 14.77
C ASN A 336 -7.96 -16.44 15.33
N CYS A 337 -7.92 -16.20 16.64
CA CYS A 337 -6.69 -16.11 17.43
C CYS A 337 -6.77 -17.15 18.54
N TRP A 338 -5.68 -17.86 18.79
CA TRP A 338 -5.63 -18.90 19.82
C TRP A 338 -4.22 -19.02 20.39
N GLN A 339 -4.10 -19.72 21.51
CA GLN A 339 -2.85 -20.00 22.19
C GLN A 339 -2.63 -21.50 22.23
N GLU A 340 -1.40 -21.93 21.96
CA GLU A 340 -0.95 -23.31 22.20
C GLU A 340 0.39 -23.26 22.94
N GLY A 341 0.37 -23.64 24.22
CA GLY A 341 1.55 -23.58 25.09
C GLY A 341 2.14 -22.16 25.17
N PRO A 342 3.45 -21.97 24.91
CA PRO A 342 4.09 -20.66 24.96
C PRO A 342 3.90 -19.84 23.66
N TYR A 343 3.11 -20.31 22.69
CA TYR A 343 2.90 -19.62 21.43
C TYR A 343 1.47 -19.12 21.28
N VAL A 344 1.32 -17.95 20.66
CA VAL A 344 0.04 -17.43 20.18
C VAL A 344 0.02 -17.42 18.66
N TYR A 345 -1.16 -17.67 18.10
CA TYR A 345 -1.39 -17.71 16.67
C TYR A 345 -2.53 -16.79 16.27
N ALA A 346 -2.42 -16.22 15.07
CA ALA A 346 -3.47 -15.42 14.45
C ALA A 346 -3.65 -15.82 12.99
N ASP A 347 -4.90 -16.05 12.59
CA ASP A 347 -5.31 -16.24 11.21
C ASP A 347 -5.59 -14.89 10.56
N ILE A 348 -4.92 -14.60 9.45
CA ILE A 348 -4.90 -13.28 8.82
C ILE A 348 -5.17 -13.45 7.34
N ASP A 349 -6.08 -12.63 6.81
CA ASP A 349 -6.17 -12.42 5.37
C ASP A 349 -5.62 -11.03 5.01
N LEU A 350 -4.68 -11.02 4.08
CA LEU A 350 -4.13 -9.83 3.45
C LEU A 350 -4.68 -9.69 2.04
N TYR A 351 -4.98 -8.46 1.65
CA TYR A 351 -5.58 -8.17 0.34
C TYR A 351 -4.60 -7.37 -0.51
N PHE A 352 -4.17 -7.96 -1.62
CA PHE A 352 -3.22 -7.37 -2.55
C PHE A 352 -3.83 -7.18 -3.94
N CYS A 353 -3.30 -6.22 -4.67
CA CYS A 353 -3.46 -6.09 -6.11
C CYS A 353 -2.16 -6.57 -6.76
N ASP A 354 -2.21 -7.74 -7.35
CA ASP A 354 -1.05 -8.45 -7.89
C ASP A 354 -1.01 -8.28 -9.41
N THR A 355 0.18 -8.05 -9.94
CA THR A 355 0.45 -8.04 -11.38
C THR A 355 1.08 -9.37 -11.78
N TYR A 356 0.41 -10.06 -12.69
CA TYR A 356 0.83 -11.35 -13.25
C TYR A 356 1.44 -11.17 -14.63
N ASP A 357 2.55 -11.85 -14.86
CA ASP A 357 3.10 -12.05 -16.19
C ASP A 357 2.59 -13.37 -16.80
N ARG A 358 1.91 -13.26 -17.95
CA ARG A 358 1.36 -14.40 -18.71
C ARG A 358 2.17 -14.72 -19.96
N GLY A 359 3.40 -14.22 -20.07
CA GLY A 359 4.25 -14.39 -21.25
C GLY A 359 3.98 -13.32 -22.31
N SER A 360 2.78 -13.32 -22.91
CA SER A 360 2.41 -12.38 -23.96
C SER A 360 1.74 -11.10 -23.44
N SER A 361 1.25 -11.11 -22.20
CA SER A 361 0.50 -10.01 -21.62
C SER A 361 0.71 -9.91 -20.11
N MET A 362 0.50 -8.72 -19.57
CA MET A 362 0.40 -8.51 -18.12
C MET A 362 -1.06 -8.45 -17.70
N LYS A 363 -1.40 -9.05 -16.56
CA LYS A 363 -2.75 -8.99 -15.99
C LYS A 363 -2.71 -8.63 -14.52
N GLU A 364 -3.48 -7.63 -14.13
CA GLU A 364 -3.68 -7.31 -12.72
C GLU A 364 -4.90 -8.05 -12.16
N LYS A 365 -4.77 -8.51 -10.92
CA LYS A 365 -5.85 -9.19 -10.21
C LYS A 365 -5.79 -8.86 -8.73
N ASN A 366 -6.96 -8.70 -8.13
CA ASN A 366 -7.08 -8.62 -6.68
C ASN A 366 -7.09 -10.02 -6.10
N ASP A 367 -6.11 -10.32 -5.25
CA ASP A 367 -5.95 -11.62 -4.63
C ASP A 367 -5.94 -11.48 -3.10
N ARG A 368 -6.44 -12.53 -2.45
CA ARG A 368 -6.47 -12.66 -0.99
C ARG A 368 -5.44 -13.71 -0.59
N ILE A 369 -4.50 -13.30 0.25
CA ILE A 369 -3.44 -14.15 0.79
C ILE A 369 -3.78 -14.44 2.24
N ARG A 370 -4.08 -15.71 2.52
CA ARG A 370 -4.37 -16.17 3.88
C ARG A 370 -3.11 -16.70 4.51
N MET A 371 -2.83 -16.26 5.72
CA MET A 371 -1.67 -16.70 6.48
C MET A 371 -2.01 -16.94 7.94
N ILE A 372 -1.33 -17.92 8.53
CA ILE A 372 -1.30 -18.13 9.97
C ILE A 372 0.05 -17.65 10.44
N VAL A 373 0.07 -16.70 11.37
CA VAL A 373 1.30 -16.22 12.00
C VAL A 373 1.34 -16.65 13.45
N GLY A 374 2.53 -16.94 13.96
CA GLY A 374 2.78 -17.33 15.34
C GLY A 374 3.89 -16.52 15.99
N LYS A 375 3.80 -16.31 17.30
CA LYS A 375 4.83 -15.65 18.11
C LYS A 375 4.96 -16.33 19.47
N ASN A 376 6.17 -16.42 20.01
CA ASN A 376 6.41 -16.77 21.41
C ASN A 376 6.00 -15.60 22.34
N ILE A 377 5.11 -15.84 23.30
CA ILE A 377 4.63 -14.78 24.23
C ILE A 377 5.60 -14.49 25.37
N GLN A 378 6.53 -15.40 25.65
CA GLN A 378 7.48 -15.24 26.75
C GLN A 378 8.56 -14.21 26.43
N ILE A 379 8.72 -13.85 25.16
CA ILE A 379 9.72 -12.90 24.70
C ILE A 379 9.03 -11.59 24.26
N PRO A 380 9.33 -10.46 24.93
CA PRO A 380 8.81 -9.15 24.54
C PRO A 380 9.16 -8.81 23.10
N GLN A 381 8.25 -8.19 22.35
CA GLN A 381 8.64 -7.68 21.02
C GLN A 381 9.55 -6.48 21.16
N ASP A 382 10.63 -6.48 20.37
CA ASP A 382 11.37 -5.27 20.09
C ASP A 382 10.65 -4.48 18.97
N PRO A 383 10.11 -3.28 19.25
CA PRO A 383 9.40 -2.48 18.25
C PRO A 383 10.28 -1.99 17.11
N GLY A 384 11.62 -2.04 17.26
CA GLY A 384 12.59 -1.68 16.22
C GLY A 384 13.12 -2.87 15.42
N TYR A 385 12.69 -4.10 15.73
CA TYR A 385 13.19 -5.30 15.09
C TYR A 385 12.86 -5.32 13.59
N SER A 386 13.90 -5.29 12.76
CA SER A 386 13.78 -5.70 11.36
C SER A 386 14.03 -7.20 11.24
N ILE A 387 13.29 -7.86 10.36
CA ILE A 387 13.42 -9.31 10.12
C ILE A 387 14.81 -9.66 9.53
N HIS A 388 15.52 -8.65 9.02
CA HIS A 388 16.89 -8.76 8.52
C HIS A 388 17.96 -8.58 9.61
N GLN A 389 17.55 -8.32 10.85
CA GLN A 389 18.44 -8.04 11.96
C GLN A 389 18.65 -9.30 12.79
N VAL A 390 19.54 -10.18 12.30
CA VAL A 390 19.83 -11.44 12.99
C VAL A 390 21.30 -11.57 13.37
N SER A 391 21.50 -11.89 14.65
CA SER A 391 22.75 -12.38 15.22
C SER A 391 22.50 -13.77 15.78
N CYS A 392 23.37 -14.73 15.45
CA CYS A 392 23.28 -16.08 15.98
C CYS A 392 23.62 -16.07 17.48
N GLU A 393 22.70 -16.51 18.34
CA GLU A 393 22.93 -16.58 19.79
C GLU A 393 24.13 -17.47 20.18
N SER A 394 24.45 -18.45 19.34
CA SER A 394 25.53 -19.40 19.63
C SER A 394 26.92 -18.90 19.25
N CYS A 395 27.05 -18.11 18.17
CA CYS A 395 28.36 -17.73 17.64
C CYS A 395 28.51 -16.23 17.37
N GLY A 396 27.48 -15.43 17.62
CA GLY A 396 27.45 -13.99 17.38
C GLY A 396 27.46 -13.58 15.91
N ALA A 397 27.53 -14.54 14.98
CA ALA A 397 27.61 -14.24 13.55
C ALA A 397 26.30 -13.64 13.03
N SER A 398 26.42 -12.60 12.21
CA SER A 398 25.29 -12.02 11.49
C SER A 398 25.11 -12.71 10.14
N PHE A 399 23.88 -13.05 9.79
CA PHE A 399 23.52 -13.69 8.52
C PHE A 399 22.10 -13.29 8.11
N ASP A 400 21.77 -13.44 6.82
CA ASP A 400 20.41 -13.19 6.30
C ASP A 400 19.50 -14.35 6.71
N ALA A 401 18.96 -14.27 7.93
CA ALA A 401 18.10 -15.31 8.47
C ALA A 401 16.88 -15.56 7.60
N MET A 402 16.40 -14.59 6.83
CA MET A 402 15.27 -14.75 5.91
C MET A 402 15.38 -15.98 5.01
N LYS A 403 16.59 -16.28 4.53
CA LYS A 403 16.88 -17.33 3.55
C LYS A 403 17.58 -18.54 4.13
N ILE A 404 18.01 -18.47 5.38
CA ILE A 404 18.89 -19.46 5.98
C ILE A 404 18.34 -19.80 7.37
N ARG A 405 17.73 -20.98 7.48
CA ARG A 405 17.21 -21.52 8.75
C ARG A 405 18.29 -21.99 9.73
N HIS A 406 19.43 -22.42 9.21
CA HIS A 406 20.55 -22.92 10.00
C HIS A 406 21.74 -21.99 9.86
N CYS A 407 22.25 -21.46 10.98
CA CYS A 407 23.39 -20.56 10.94
C CYS A 407 24.51 -21.15 10.06
N PRO A 408 25.00 -20.42 9.04
CA PRO A 408 25.97 -20.99 8.09
C PRO A 408 27.29 -21.39 8.77
N TYR A 409 27.61 -20.76 9.90
CA TYR A 409 28.82 -20.96 10.69
C TYR A 409 28.69 -22.10 11.71
N CYS A 410 27.73 -22.03 12.64
CA CYS A 410 27.62 -23.02 13.72
C CYS A 410 26.55 -24.09 13.49
N LYS A 411 25.83 -24.04 12.36
CA LYS A 411 24.76 -24.97 11.97
C LYS A 411 23.58 -25.09 12.94
N ARG A 412 23.54 -24.30 14.02
CA ARG A 412 22.41 -24.22 14.94
C ARG A 412 21.17 -23.70 14.19
N GLU A 413 20.04 -24.34 14.42
CA GLU A 413 18.75 -23.86 13.93
C GLU A 413 18.44 -22.50 14.58
N TYR A 414 18.06 -21.53 13.77
CA TYR A 414 17.61 -20.22 14.21
C TYR A 414 16.08 -20.18 14.17
N ASP A 415 15.44 -20.13 15.35
CA ASP A 415 13.98 -20.04 15.44
C ASP A 415 13.52 -18.59 15.48
N MET A 416 12.96 -18.10 14.36
CA MET A 416 12.43 -16.73 14.28
C MET A 416 11.29 -16.46 15.25
N ARG A 417 10.57 -17.47 15.75
CA ARG A 417 9.43 -17.30 16.67
C ARG A 417 9.82 -16.67 18.00
N ASP A 418 11.09 -16.79 18.37
CA ASP A 418 11.63 -16.25 19.61
C ASP A 418 11.95 -14.76 19.51
N HIS A 419 12.05 -14.21 18.29
CA HIS A 419 12.40 -12.81 18.07
C HIS A 419 11.27 -12.02 17.39
N ALA A 420 10.43 -12.69 16.61
CA ALA A 420 9.44 -12.06 15.75
C ALA A 420 8.23 -12.95 15.46
N TRP A 421 7.19 -12.31 14.90
CA TRP A 421 6.11 -13.04 14.26
C TRP A 421 6.68 -13.86 13.10
N THR A 422 6.33 -15.14 13.05
CA THR A 422 6.77 -16.09 12.02
C THR A 422 5.55 -16.67 11.32
N VAL A 423 5.65 -16.95 10.01
CA VAL A 423 4.56 -17.54 9.25
C VAL A 423 4.54 -19.05 9.48
N MET A 424 3.40 -19.58 9.89
CA MET A 424 3.19 -21.03 10.04
C MET A 424 2.62 -21.65 8.78
N LYS A 425 1.79 -20.89 8.05
CA LYS A 425 1.17 -21.32 6.80
C LYS A 425 0.83 -20.10 5.97
N ILE A 426 1.01 -20.19 4.66
CA ILE A 426 0.57 -19.17 3.70
C ILE A 426 -0.06 -19.85 2.50
N ARG A 427 -1.18 -19.30 2.03
CA ARG A 427 -1.82 -19.77 0.81
C ARG A 427 -2.58 -18.64 0.13
N LYS A 428 -2.61 -18.70 -1.19
CA LYS A 428 -3.49 -17.86 -1.99
C LYS A 428 -4.90 -18.42 -1.99
N THR A 429 -5.90 -17.60 -1.68
CA THR A 429 -7.32 -17.99 -1.74
C THR A 429 -8.06 -17.04 -2.67
N GLY A 430 -7.96 -17.28 -3.97
CA GLY A 430 -8.63 -16.45 -4.97
C GLY A 430 -8.20 -16.82 -6.39
N GLY A 431 -9.15 -17.27 -7.19
CA GLY A 431 -8.95 -17.82 -8.52
C GLY A 431 -9.20 -19.32 -8.50
N LYS A 432 -10.26 -19.77 -9.18
CA LYS A 432 -10.40 -21.18 -9.52
C LYS A 432 -9.05 -21.68 -10.06
N PRO A 433 -8.54 -22.86 -9.65
CA PRO A 433 -7.55 -23.54 -10.46
C PRO A 433 -8.13 -23.62 -11.87
N SER A 434 -7.33 -23.18 -12.85
CA SER A 434 -7.67 -23.26 -14.27
C SER A 434 -8.11 -24.66 -14.64
#